data_AF-A0A256LHV1-F1
#
_entry.id   AF-A0A256LHV1-F1
#
_cell.length_a   1.000
_cell.length_b   1.000
_cell.length_c   1.000
_cell.angle_alpha   90.00
_cell.angle_beta   90.00
_cell.angle_gamma   90.00
#
_symmetry.space_group_name_H-M   'P 1'
#
loop_
_entity.id
_entity.type
_entity.pdbx_description
1 polymer ?
#
loop_
_entity_poly.entity_id
_entity_poly.type
_entity_poly.pdbx_seq_one_letter_code
_entity_poly.pdbx_strand_id
1 'polypeptide(L)'
;MYYFGSLSTLGIQVFLTLKEATNITNLQPWVTMYNRLIDKAYNQNNLLSKNRLEISHNKLSKFSKYFDTDYQQKIKDLFSKEKAINHRILSTKDFML
;
A
#
# COMPACT_ATOMS: atom_id res chain seq x y z
N MET A 1 -16.26 2.78 -1.66
CA MET A 1 -15.36 3.96 -1.56
C MET A 1 -13.93 3.47 -1.63
N TYR A 2 -13.04 4.16 -2.33
CA TYR A 2 -11.65 3.75 -2.44
C TYR A 2 -10.72 4.62 -1.60
N TYR A 3 -9.75 3.98 -0.95
CA TYR A 3 -8.63 4.63 -0.28
C TYR A 3 -7.37 4.47 -1.11
N PHE A 4 -6.64 5.57 -1.29
CA PHE A 4 -5.30 5.56 -1.87
C PHE A 4 -4.36 6.44 -1.06
N GLY A 5 -3.17 5.93 -0.81
CA GLY A 5 -2.13 6.59 -0.03
C GLY A 5 -0.81 5.85 -0.17
N SER A 6 0.22 6.27 0.57
CA SER A 6 1.52 5.60 0.55
C SER A 6 1.38 4.15 1.05
N LEU A 7 2.12 3.22 0.43
CA LEU A 7 2.26 1.85 0.94
C LEU A 7 3.34 1.86 2.02
N SER A 8 2.93 2.23 3.23
CA SER A 8 3.77 2.33 4.43
C SER A 8 2.97 1.94 5.66
N THR A 9 3.63 1.74 6.80
CA THR A 9 2.97 1.46 8.08
C THR A 9 1.89 2.50 8.40
N LEU A 10 2.22 3.79 8.25
CA LEU A 10 1.29 4.89 8.49
C LEU A 10 0.11 4.87 7.50
N GLY A 11 0.37 4.63 6.21
CA GLY A 11 -0.70 4.56 5.20
C GLY A 11 -1.69 3.43 5.46
N ILE A 12 -1.19 2.24 5.81
CA ILE A 12 -2.04 1.11 6.18
C ILE A 12 -2.82 1.41 7.47
N GLN A 13 -2.18 2.02 8.47
CA GLN A 13 -2.86 2.38 9.71
C GLN A 13 -3.98 3.40 9.48
N VAL A 14 -3.76 4.43 8.66
CA VAL A 14 -4.81 5.39 8.29
C VAL A 14 -5.99 4.70 7.61
N PHE A 15 -5.74 3.81 6.65
CA PHE A 15 -6.80 3.03 6.02
C PHE A 15 -7.63 2.23 7.03
N LEU A 16 -6.96 1.50 7.93
CA LEU A 16 -7.64 0.68 8.94
C LEU A 16 -8.42 1.54 9.93
N THR A 17 -7.83 2.63 10.42
CA THR A 17 -8.51 3.59 11.30
C THR A 17 -9.73 4.21 10.63
N LEU A 18 -9.63 4.62 9.37
CA LEU A 18 -10.78 5.15 8.63
C LEU A 18 -11.87 4.09 8.53
N LYS A 19 -11.52 2.86 8.15
CA LYS A 19 -12.48 1.76 8.02
C LYS A 19 -13.20 1.43 9.34
N GLU A 20 -12.49 1.49 10.47
CA GLU A 20 -13.02 1.18 11.81
C GLU A 20 -13.80 2.36 12.42
N ALA A 21 -13.29 3.60 12.32
CA ALA A 21 -13.87 4.77 12.99
C ALA A 21 -15.12 5.33 12.29
N THR A 22 -15.21 5.18 10.97
CA THR A 22 -16.29 5.81 10.18
C THR A 22 -17.45 4.85 9.86
N ASN A 23 -17.37 3.58 10.29
CA ASN A 23 -18.29 2.51 9.86
C ASN A 23 -18.49 2.46 8.34
N ILE A 24 -17.52 2.94 7.54
CA ILE A 24 -17.59 2.85 6.08
C ILE A 24 -17.29 1.40 5.67
N THR A 25 -18.34 0.59 5.69
CA THR A 25 -18.30 -0.86 5.43
C THR A 25 -17.71 -1.16 4.05
N ASN A 26 -17.94 -0.29 3.06
CA ASN A 26 -17.47 -0.44 1.68
C ASN A 26 -16.14 0.27 1.37
N LEU A 27 -15.35 0.69 2.38
CA LEU A 27 -14.02 1.25 2.16
C LEU A 27 -13.04 0.13 1.80
N GLN A 28 -12.40 0.26 0.64
CA GLN A 28 -11.41 -0.69 0.13
C GLN A 28 -10.17 0.06 -0.38
N PRO A 29 -8.97 -0.53 -0.35
CA PRO A 29 -7.82 0.03 -1.04
C PRO A 29 -8.11 0.12 -2.55
N TRP A 30 -7.62 1.15 -3.22
CA TRP A 30 -7.68 1.23 -4.67
C TRP A 30 -6.63 0.28 -5.27
N VAL A 31 -6.98 -1.01 -5.39
CA VAL A 31 -6.05 -2.09 -5.77
C VAL A 31 -5.27 -1.75 -7.04
N THR A 32 -5.93 -1.30 -8.10
CA THR A 32 -5.27 -0.92 -9.36
C THR A 32 -4.18 0.15 -9.18
N MET A 33 -4.41 1.15 -8.31
CA MET A 33 -3.44 2.21 -8.04
C MET A 33 -2.25 1.69 -7.24
N TYR A 34 -2.51 0.85 -6.23
CA TYR A 34 -1.46 0.21 -5.45
C TYR A 34 -0.63 -0.77 -6.28
N ASN A 35 -1.24 -1.51 -7.20
CA ASN A 35 -0.53 -2.40 -8.11
C ASN A 35 0.47 -1.60 -8.97
N ARG A 36 0.02 -0.50 -9.59
CA ARG A 36 0.90 0.43 -10.33
C ARG A 36 2.00 1.02 -9.45
N LEU A 37 1.65 1.41 -8.22
CA LEU A 37 2.61 1.93 -7.24
C LEU A 37 3.72 0.92 -6.94
N ILE A 38 3.33 -0.34 -6.70
CA ILE A 38 4.23 -1.45 -6.41
C ILE A 38 5.11 -1.74 -7.64
N ASP A 39 4.52 -1.87 -8.82
CA ASP A 39 5.26 -2.22 -10.03
C ASP A 39 6.29 -1.14 -10.39
N LYS A 40 5.92 0.14 -10.29
CA LYS A 40 6.87 1.25 -10.50
C LYS A 40 8.03 1.20 -9.50
N ALA A 41 7.74 0.96 -8.22
CA ALA A 41 8.77 0.93 -7.18
C ALA A 41 9.73 -0.27 -7.32
N TYR A 42 9.22 -1.44 -7.69
CA TYR A 42 10.05 -2.64 -7.91
C TYR A 42 10.90 -2.54 -9.19
N ASN A 43 10.40 -1.84 -10.21
CA ASN A 43 11.19 -1.54 -11.42
C ASN A 43 12.25 -0.46 -11.17
N GLN A 44 12.09 0.37 -10.14
CA GLN A 44 12.96 1.50 -9.80
C GLN A 44 13.28 1.48 -8.31
N ASN A 45 14.15 0.55 -7.88
CA ASN A 45 14.50 0.30 -6.47
C ASN A 45 14.93 1.56 -5.67
N ASN A 46 15.40 2.62 -6.34
CA ASN A 46 15.73 3.92 -5.72
C ASN A 46 14.50 4.69 -5.18
N LEU A 47 13.28 4.22 -5.46
CA LEU A 47 12.03 4.81 -4.99
C LEU A 47 11.55 4.24 -3.65
N LEU A 48 12.25 3.25 -3.10
CA LEU A 48 11.94 2.66 -1.80
C LEU A 48 12.49 3.51 -0.66
N SER A 49 11.63 3.87 0.29
CA SER A 49 11.97 4.54 1.54
C SER A 49 11.96 3.56 2.71
N LYS A 50 12.52 3.94 3.86
CA LYS A 50 12.43 3.13 5.09
C LYS A 50 11.10 3.38 5.80
N ASN A 51 10.43 2.32 6.27
CA ASN A 51 9.35 2.44 7.24
C ASN A 51 9.91 2.98 8.56
N ARG A 52 9.32 4.05 9.08
CA ARG A 52 9.71 4.63 10.38
C ARG A 52 9.05 3.95 11.57
N LEU A 53 8.05 3.11 11.31
CA LEU A 53 7.24 2.42 12.32
C LEU A 53 7.03 0.97 11.89
N GLU A 54 6.98 0.07 12.86
CA GLU A 54 6.62 -1.32 12.63
C GLU A 54 5.11 -1.49 12.43
N ILE A 55 4.72 -2.45 11.61
CA ILE A 55 3.32 -2.87 11.45
C ILE A 55 3.14 -4.27 12.01
N SER A 56 2.08 -4.49 12.79
CA SER A 56 1.77 -5.84 13.27
C SER A 56 1.30 -6.74 12.13
N HIS A 57 1.62 -8.04 12.21
CA HIS A 57 1.25 -9.03 11.20
C HIS A 57 -0.26 -9.04 10.91
N ASN A 58 -1.09 -8.91 11.95
CA ASN A 58 -2.56 -8.84 11.80
C ASN A 58 -3.00 -7.63 10.98
N LYS A 59 -2.45 -6.43 11.25
CA LYS A 59 -2.79 -5.22 10.48
C LYS A 59 -2.36 -5.34 9.03
N LEU A 60 -1.16 -5.88 8.79
CA LEU A 60 -0.67 -6.12 7.43
C LEU A 60 -1.55 -7.13 6.69
N SER A 61 -1.92 -8.24 7.33
CA SER A 61 -2.81 -9.27 6.77
C SER A 61 -4.20 -8.72 6.42
N LYS A 62 -4.78 -7.90 7.31
CA LYS A 62 -6.06 -7.21 7.06
C LYS A 62 -6.03 -6.31 5.82
N PHE A 63 -4.87 -5.73 5.49
CA PHE A 63 -4.69 -4.88 4.32
C PHE A 63 -4.31 -5.67 3.06
N SER A 64 -3.42 -6.65 3.16
CA SER A 64 -2.95 -7.40 1.99
C SER A 64 -4.03 -8.29 1.40
N LYS A 65 -5.03 -8.74 2.18
CA LYS A 65 -6.14 -9.58 1.66
C LYS A 65 -6.98 -8.98 0.53
N TYR A 66 -6.88 -7.67 0.27
CA TYR A 66 -7.57 -7.02 -0.85
C TYR A 66 -6.86 -7.22 -2.20
N PHE A 67 -5.65 -7.80 -2.19
CA PHE A 67 -4.78 -7.91 -3.35
C PHE A 67 -4.69 -9.36 -3.82
N ASP A 68 -4.36 -9.56 -5.09
CA ASP A 68 -4.03 -10.89 -5.62
C ASP A 68 -2.75 -11.44 -4.99
N THR A 69 -2.57 -12.76 -5.04
CA THR A 69 -1.47 -13.49 -4.38
C THR A 69 -0.10 -12.89 -4.68
N ASP A 70 0.17 -12.49 -5.93
CA ASP A 70 1.45 -11.92 -6.33
C ASP A 70 1.72 -10.58 -5.62
N TYR A 71 0.73 -9.69 -5.58
CA TYR A 71 0.85 -8.40 -4.90
C TYR A 71 0.83 -8.56 -3.38
N GLN A 72 0.13 -9.56 -2.82
CA GLN A 72 0.25 -9.91 -1.41
C GLN A 72 1.69 -10.26 -1.06
N GLN A 73 2.37 -11.04 -1.90
CA GLN A 73 3.76 -11.44 -1.67
C GLN A 73 4.70 -10.24 -1.77
N LYS A 74 4.53 -9.37 -2.78
CA LYS A 74 5.29 -8.10 -2.89
C LYS A 74 5.10 -7.20 -1.67
N ILE A 75 3.86 -7.05 -1.18
CA ILE A 75 3.58 -6.29 0.05
C ILE A 75 4.29 -6.92 1.25
N LYS A 76 4.19 -8.25 1.45
CA LYS A 76 4.87 -8.93 2.56
C LYS A 76 6.39 -8.74 2.49
N ASP A 77 6.99 -8.92 1.32
CA ASP A 77 8.43 -8.74 1.08
C ASP A 77 8.89 -7.30 1.35
N LEU A 78 8.12 -6.31 0.90
CA LEU A 78 8.37 -4.90 1.16
C LEU A 78 8.46 -4.62 2.67
N PHE A 79 7.49 -5.13 3.45
CA PHE A 79 7.45 -4.90 4.90
C PHE A 79 8.46 -5.75 5.67
N SER A 80 8.81 -6.96 5.23
CA SER A 80 9.90 -7.74 5.85
C SER A 80 11.26 -7.09 5.68
N LYS A 81 11.42 -6.25 4.64
CA LYS A 81 12.64 -5.45 4.39
C LYS A 81 12.58 -4.05 5.04
N GLU A 82 11.56 -3.78 5.86
CA GLU A 82 11.28 -2.47 6.47
C GLU A 82 11.19 -1.33 5.43
N LYS A 83 10.69 -1.62 4.22
CA LYS A 83 10.57 -0.64 3.14
C LYS A 83 9.16 -0.09 3.01
N ALA A 84 9.06 1.09 2.42
CA ALA A 84 7.83 1.81 2.15
C ALA A 84 7.87 2.47 0.78
N ILE A 85 6.71 2.58 0.14
CA ILE A 85 6.55 3.24 -1.15
C ILE A 85 5.69 4.50 -0.98
N ASN A 86 6.25 5.66 -1.29
CA ASN A 86 5.53 6.93 -1.24
C ASN A 86 4.57 7.03 -2.43
N HIS A 87 3.29 7.32 -2.21
CA HIS A 87 2.32 7.47 -3.31
C HIS A 87 2.71 8.52 -4.35
N ARG A 88 3.51 9.53 -3.96
CA ARG A 88 3.99 10.61 -4.84
C ARG A 88 4.93 10.15 -5.96
N ILE A 89 5.38 8.90 -5.94
CA ILE A 89 6.14 8.36 -7.09
C ILE A 89 5.25 8.19 -8.31
N LEU A 90 3.93 8.05 -8.13
CA LEU A 90 2.98 8.08 -9.23
C LEU A 90 2.71 9.53 -9.63
N SER A 91 2.74 9.75 -10.93
CA SER A 91 2.49 11.00 -11.62
C SER A 91 1.41 10.78 -12.68
N THR A 92 0.87 11.85 -13.25
CA THR A 92 -0.13 11.75 -14.32
C THR A 92 0.36 10.94 -15.53
N LYS A 93 1.67 10.96 -15.81
CA LYS A 93 2.29 10.18 -16.89
C LYS A 93 2.15 8.67 -16.69
N ASP A 94 2.03 8.19 -15.46
CA ASP A 94 1.84 6.76 -15.17
C ASP A 94 0.42 6.25 -15.52
N PHE A 95 -0.44 7.16 -15.99
CA PHE A 95 -1.83 6.90 -16.38
C PHE A 95 -2.14 7.32 -17.82
N MET A 96 -1.20 7.96 -18.50
CA MET A 96 -1.32 8.24 -19.93
C MET A 96 -0.76 7.03 -20.68
N LEU A 97 -1.58 6.47 -21.58
CA LEU A 97 -1.18 5.40 -22.50
C LEU A 97 -0.12 5.88 -23.47
#